data_AF-A0A2N9EGH9-F1
#
_entry.id   AF-A0A2N9EGH9-F1
#
_cell.length_a   1.000
_cell.length_b   1.000
_cell.length_c   1.000
_cell.angle_alpha   90.00
_cell.angle_beta   90.00
_cell.angle_gamma   90.00
#
_symmetry.space_group_name_H-M   'P 1'
#
loop_
_entity.id
_entity.type
_entity.pdbx_description
1 polymer ?
#
loop_
_entity_poly.entity_id
_entity_poly.type
_entity_poly.pdbx_seq_one_letter_code
_entity_poly.pdbx_strand_id
1 'polypeptide(L)'
;MKLNKSKLRKFAASGEVVAAPASLKHKKTNEGPLKVMEQSSSRPPIRDVVPLVKIFPHVIMVDVDLSLPMDSSSMDDATVNQSPHVAMSRAKDAISQRDMDACSSAHSEDVHYLLVHSLMRKDLAALRAKSIADEAEMKNIKRAVAKLTWDRKDGLVELDKVKFELKARDDDVKAAVEAKDKIMADLKHLVGQIEGVKAAAVSEFRASEAFDDINTRYFLSGFEAFRKQAAEHFLDLDFSIFQPYDDKDLVVDGGQGDQIDDDDAASK
;
A
#
# COMPACT_ATOMS: atom_id res chain seq x y z
N MET A 1 36.35 -29.80 37.24
CA MET A 1 35.47 -29.55 38.40
C MET A 1 36.13 -30.20 39.60
N LYS A 2 36.46 -29.45 40.66
CA LYS A 2 37.18 -29.97 41.82
C LYS A 2 36.15 -30.25 42.92
N LEU A 3 35.80 -31.53 43.11
CA LEU A 3 34.82 -31.93 44.13
C LEU A 3 35.41 -31.74 45.55
N ASN A 4 34.61 -31.22 46.47
CA ASN A 4 35.04 -30.98 47.85
C ASN A 4 35.03 -32.29 48.66
N LYS A 5 36.23 -32.82 48.94
CA LYS A 5 36.47 -34.11 49.61
C LYS A 5 35.83 -34.23 50.99
N SER A 6 35.82 -33.14 51.77
CA SER A 6 35.25 -33.15 53.12
C SER A 6 33.73 -33.30 53.10
N LYS A 7 33.08 -32.79 52.05
CA LYS A 7 31.63 -32.86 51.83
C LYS A 7 31.22 -34.20 51.25
N LEU A 8 32.03 -34.76 50.34
CA LEU A 8 31.82 -36.10 49.79
C LEU A 8 31.66 -37.14 50.91
N ARG A 9 32.54 -37.09 51.92
CA ARG A 9 32.44 -37.96 53.09
C ARG A 9 31.22 -37.68 53.96
N LYS A 10 30.88 -36.41 54.19
CA LYS A 10 29.69 -36.04 54.98
C LYS A 10 28.40 -36.58 54.36
N PHE A 11 28.23 -36.44 53.04
CA PHE A 11 27.04 -36.94 52.35
C PHE A 11 27.04 -38.46 52.18
N ALA A 12 28.20 -39.08 51.93
CA ALA A 12 28.30 -40.53 51.89
C ALA A 12 27.98 -41.18 53.25
N ALA A 13 28.36 -40.53 54.35
CA ALA A 13 28.08 -41.00 55.71
C ALA A 13 26.64 -40.72 56.16
N SER A 14 25.99 -39.66 55.67
CA SER A 14 24.62 -39.32 56.10
C SER A 14 23.53 -40.12 55.39
N GLY A 15 23.83 -40.79 54.26
CA GLY A 15 22.87 -41.61 53.53
C GLY A 15 21.66 -40.84 53.00
N GLU A 16 21.75 -39.51 52.89
CA GLU A 16 20.62 -38.65 52.54
C GLU A 16 20.28 -38.74 51.05
N VAL A 17 19.28 -39.56 50.74
CA VAL A 17 18.72 -39.77 49.40
C VAL A 17 17.89 -38.56 48.98
N VAL A 18 18.19 -38.01 47.81
CA VAL A 18 17.60 -36.80 47.23
C VAL A 18 16.08 -36.95 47.05
N ALA A 19 15.31 -36.05 47.67
CA ALA A 19 14.03 -35.60 47.12
C ALA A 19 14.30 -34.57 46.02
N ALA A 20 13.57 -34.68 44.90
CA ALA A 20 13.76 -33.86 43.70
C ALA A 20 13.79 -32.35 43.99
N PRO A 21 14.61 -31.54 43.29
CA PRO A 21 14.60 -30.10 43.49
C PRO A 21 13.23 -29.56 43.06
N ALA A 22 12.60 -28.78 43.94
CA ALA A 22 11.34 -28.11 43.68
C ALA A 22 11.46 -27.27 42.40
N SER A 23 10.68 -27.62 41.38
CA SER A 23 10.55 -26.87 40.15
C SER A 23 10.14 -25.43 40.47
N LEU A 24 11.01 -24.47 40.16
CA LEU A 24 10.70 -23.05 40.13
C LEU A 24 9.50 -22.84 39.18
N LYS A 25 8.33 -22.61 39.76
CA LYS A 25 7.10 -22.29 39.04
C LYS A 25 7.30 -20.96 38.32
N HIS A 26 7.53 -21.00 37.02
CA HIS A 26 7.35 -19.83 36.17
C HIS A 26 5.89 -19.39 36.25
N LYS A 27 5.68 -18.17 36.72
CA LYS A 27 4.40 -17.46 36.65
C LYS A 27 4.10 -17.22 35.18
N LYS A 28 3.21 -18.03 34.59
CA LYS A 28 2.57 -17.73 33.30
C LYS A 28 1.79 -16.43 33.46
N THR A 29 2.28 -15.37 32.82
CA THR A 29 1.49 -14.17 32.56
C THR A 29 0.37 -14.58 31.61
N ASN A 30 -0.85 -14.36 32.08
CA ASN A 30 -2.10 -14.66 31.40
C ASN A 30 -2.15 -13.93 30.06
N GLU A 31 -2.15 -14.69 28.95
CA GLU A 31 -2.51 -14.16 27.63
C GLU A 31 -4.00 -13.82 27.65
N GLY A 32 -4.31 -12.53 27.60
CA GLY A 32 -5.65 -12.02 27.39
C GLY A 32 -5.99 -11.91 25.90
N PRO A 33 -7.26 -12.08 25.50
CA PRO A 33 -7.63 -12.40 24.12
C PRO A 33 -7.53 -11.20 23.19
N LEU A 34 -6.90 -11.40 22.02
CA LEU A 34 -7.02 -10.53 20.86
C LEU A 34 -8.51 -10.41 20.48
N LYS A 35 -9.05 -9.19 20.55
CA LYS A 35 -10.28 -8.84 19.83
C LYS A 35 -9.98 -8.86 18.34
N VAL A 36 -10.53 -9.85 17.67
CA VAL A 36 -10.82 -9.86 16.24
C VAL A 36 -11.73 -8.66 15.94
N MET A 37 -11.18 -7.64 15.29
CA MET A 37 -11.96 -6.59 14.65
C MET A 37 -12.34 -7.11 13.27
N GLU A 38 -13.62 -7.45 13.10
CA GLU A 38 -14.21 -7.79 11.81
C GLU A 38 -13.95 -6.65 10.82
N GLN A 39 -13.08 -6.90 9.85
CA GLN A 39 -13.01 -6.11 8.63
C GLN A 39 -14.17 -6.54 7.73
N SER A 40 -15.23 -5.73 7.72
CA SER A 40 -16.28 -5.82 6.72
C SER A 40 -15.72 -5.41 5.35
N SER A 41 -15.34 -6.43 4.58
CA SER A 41 -15.05 -6.32 3.15
C SER A 41 -16.34 -5.95 2.41
N SER A 42 -16.46 -4.69 2.01
CA SER A 42 -17.53 -4.20 1.14
C SER A 42 -17.05 -4.20 -0.31
N ARG A 43 -17.57 -5.16 -1.08
CA ARG A 43 -17.41 -5.30 -2.54
C ARG A 43 -18.22 -4.20 -3.25
N PRO A 44 -17.70 -3.55 -4.31
CA PRO A 44 -18.45 -2.52 -5.03
C PRO A 44 -19.51 -3.16 -5.95
N PRO A 45 -20.73 -2.59 -6.08
CA PRO A 45 -21.67 -3.05 -7.08
C PRO A 45 -21.34 -2.46 -8.46
N ILE A 46 -21.62 -3.30 -9.45
CA ILE A 46 -21.33 -3.17 -10.87
C ILE A 46 -22.37 -2.26 -11.54
N ARG A 47 -21.85 -1.36 -12.39
CA ARG A 47 -22.42 -0.72 -13.59
C ARG A 47 -23.94 -0.83 -13.81
N ASP A 48 -24.60 0.33 -13.84
CA ASP A 48 -25.80 0.53 -14.65
C ASP A 48 -25.52 1.58 -15.73
N VAL A 49 -25.62 1.12 -16.98
CA VAL A 49 -25.52 1.92 -18.20
C VAL A 49 -26.93 2.36 -18.57
N VAL A 50 -27.15 3.67 -18.60
CA VAL A 50 -28.42 4.28 -19.01
C VAL A 50 -28.68 3.98 -20.50
N PRO A 51 -29.87 3.46 -20.90
CA PRO A 51 -30.16 3.21 -22.31
C PRO A 51 -30.37 4.52 -23.08
N LEU A 52 -29.60 4.70 -24.15
CA LEU A 52 -29.75 5.74 -25.14
C LEU A 52 -31.02 5.46 -25.98
N VAL A 53 -32.08 6.22 -25.73
CA VAL A 53 -33.32 6.19 -26.52
C VAL A 53 -33.02 6.71 -27.92
N LYS A 54 -32.98 5.80 -28.90
CA LYS A 54 -32.88 6.11 -30.32
C LYS A 54 -34.28 6.43 -30.85
N ILE A 55 -34.59 7.72 -30.97
CA ILE A 55 -35.82 8.21 -31.60
C ILE A 55 -35.74 7.87 -33.10
N PHE A 56 -36.61 6.98 -33.56
CA PHE A 56 -36.85 6.79 -34.99
C PHE A 56 -37.84 7.88 -35.46
N PRO A 57 -37.59 8.58 -36.58
CA PRO A 57 -38.57 9.50 -37.13
C PRO A 57 -39.77 8.72 -37.67
N HIS A 58 -40.98 9.13 -37.27
CA HIS A 58 -42.23 8.64 -37.84
C HIS A 58 -42.31 9.01 -39.32
N VAL A 59 -42.31 7.99 -40.17
CA VAL A 59 -42.72 8.10 -41.57
C VAL A 59 -44.25 8.21 -41.57
N ILE A 60 -44.78 9.41 -41.83
CA ILE A 60 -46.19 9.60 -42.09
C ILE A 60 -46.46 9.06 -43.50
N MET A 61 -47.11 7.90 -43.57
CA MET A 61 -47.71 7.44 -44.82
C MET A 61 -48.92 8.35 -45.10
N VAL A 62 -48.79 9.23 -46.09
CA VAL A 62 -49.94 9.92 -46.66
C VAL A 62 -50.65 8.90 -47.54
N ASP A 63 -51.71 8.31 -46.99
CA ASP A 63 -52.63 7.47 -47.73
C ASP A 63 -53.46 8.39 -48.64
N VAL A 64 -53.12 8.42 -49.93
CA VAL A 64 -53.92 9.11 -50.94
C VAL A 64 -55.00 8.13 -51.38
N ASP A 65 -56.12 8.12 -50.65
CA ASP A 65 -57.30 7.37 -51.06
C ASP A 65 -58.01 8.11 -52.20
N LEU A 66 -57.90 7.56 -53.41
CA LEU A 66 -58.70 7.92 -54.58
C LEU A 66 -60.07 7.21 -54.49
N SER A 67 -61.00 7.75 -53.70
CA SER A 67 -62.41 7.42 -53.91
C SER A 67 -63.34 8.54 -53.42
N LEU A 68 -63.87 9.28 -54.39
CA LEU A 68 -64.95 10.27 -54.24
C LEU A 68 -66.23 9.64 -53.67
N PRO A 69 -67.07 10.47 -53.02
CA PRO A 69 -68.24 10.92 -53.75
C PRO A 69 -68.35 12.45 -53.85
N MET A 70 -68.83 12.84 -55.03
CA MET A 70 -69.37 14.13 -55.43
C MET A 70 -70.44 14.65 -54.47
N ASP A 71 -70.38 15.96 -54.22
CA ASP A 71 -71.45 16.94 -54.45
C ASP A 71 -70.86 18.35 -54.15
N SER A 72 -71.14 19.48 -54.78
CA SER A 72 -71.63 19.86 -56.11
C SER A 72 -71.59 21.41 -56.11
N SER A 73 -70.89 22.07 -57.05
CA SER A 73 -71.40 23.25 -57.77
C SER A 73 -70.32 23.91 -58.65
N SER A 74 -70.57 23.89 -59.97
CA SER A 74 -70.31 24.93 -61.00
C SER A 74 -69.01 25.75 -60.90
N MET A 75 -68.18 25.88 -61.91
CA MET A 75 -68.53 26.25 -63.29
C MET A 75 -67.23 26.24 -64.11
N ASP A 76 -67.25 25.54 -65.24
CA ASP A 76 -66.53 25.72 -66.52
C ASP A 76 -65.06 26.21 -66.62
N ASP A 77 -64.34 25.45 -67.46
CA ASP A 77 -63.20 25.81 -68.32
C ASP A 77 -61.80 26.05 -67.73
N ALA A 78 -61.02 24.95 -67.64
CA ALA A 78 -59.69 24.86 -68.28
C ALA A 78 -59.18 23.42 -68.23
N THR A 79 -59.20 22.71 -69.37
CA THR A 79 -58.65 21.36 -69.50
C THR A 79 -57.12 21.39 -69.42
N VAL A 80 -56.55 21.25 -68.21
CA VAL A 80 -55.11 20.98 -68.00
C VAL A 80 -54.84 19.52 -68.39
N ASN A 81 -54.23 19.32 -69.56
CA ASN A 81 -53.86 18.00 -70.08
C ASN A 81 -52.72 17.40 -69.23
N GLN A 82 -52.94 16.22 -68.65
CA GLN A 82 -52.03 15.55 -67.70
C GLN A 82 -50.75 14.94 -68.32
N SER A 83 -50.53 15.06 -69.63
CA SER A 83 -49.33 14.51 -70.27
C SER A 83 -48.13 15.46 -70.16
N PRO A 84 -47.02 15.07 -69.49
CA PRO A 84 -45.83 15.92 -69.32
C PRO A 84 -45.20 16.38 -70.64
N HIS A 85 -45.31 15.55 -71.68
CA HIS A 85 -44.81 15.88 -73.02
C HIS A 85 -45.66 16.97 -73.68
N VAL A 86 -46.99 16.91 -73.53
CA VAL A 86 -47.91 17.93 -74.06
C VAL A 86 -47.75 19.25 -73.29
N ALA A 87 -47.57 19.18 -71.97
CA ALA A 87 -47.28 20.35 -71.16
C ALA A 87 -45.94 21.00 -71.55
N MET A 88 -44.88 20.20 -71.78
CA MET A 88 -43.58 20.72 -72.21
C MET A 88 -43.62 21.30 -73.63
N SER A 89 -44.33 20.66 -74.57
CA SER A 89 -44.54 21.21 -75.91
C SER A 89 -45.30 22.54 -75.85
N ARG A 90 -46.40 22.62 -75.09
CA ARG A 90 -47.14 23.87 -74.90
C ARG A 90 -46.30 24.94 -74.20
N ALA A 91 -45.48 24.58 -73.23
CA ALA A 91 -44.58 25.51 -72.56
C ALA A 91 -43.50 26.03 -73.53
N LYS A 92 -42.93 25.17 -74.37
CA LYS A 92 -42.00 25.57 -75.43
C LYS A 92 -42.66 26.48 -76.48
N ASP A 93 -43.87 26.13 -76.91
CA ASP A 93 -44.62 26.92 -77.89
C ASP A 93 -45.12 28.26 -77.31
N ALA A 94 -45.30 28.34 -75.99
CA ALA A 94 -45.65 29.56 -75.28
C ALA A 94 -44.46 30.51 -75.11
N ILE A 95 -43.22 30.01 -75.21
CA ILE A 95 -42.02 30.84 -75.18
C ILE A 95 -41.84 31.44 -76.58
N SER A 96 -42.08 32.74 -76.70
CA SER A 96 -41.89 33.48 -77.93
C SER A 96 -40.40 33.76 -78.18
N GLN A 97 -40.01 33.95 -79.44
CA GLN A 97 -38.69 34.50 -79.79
C GLN A 97 -38.43 35.82 -79.04
N ARG A 98 -39.48 36.63 -78.82
CA ARG A 98 -39.39 37.86 -78.02
C ARG A 98 -38.97 37.59 -76.56
N ASP A 99 -39.39 36.47 -75.97
CA ASP A 99 -39.04 36.10 -74.59
C ASP A 99 -37.59 35.62 -74.52
N MET A 100 -37.13 34.88 -75.54
CA MET A 100 -35.72 34.48 -75.68
C MET A 100 -34.82 35.69 -75.94
N ASP A 101 -35.26 36.65 -76.76
CA ASP A 101 -34.55 37.90 -77.02
C ASP A 101 -34.55 38.81 -75.78
N ALA A 102 -35.62 38.85 -75.00
CA ALA A 102 -35.68 39.56 -73.71
C ALA A 102 -34.75 38.94 -72.66
N CYS A 103 -34.63 37.60 -72.64
CA CYS A 103 -33.65 36.88 -71.83
C CYS A 103 -32.21 37.09 -72.33
N SER A 104 -32.01 37.29 -73.64
CA SER A 104 -30.71 37.60 -74.25
C SER A 104 -30.33 39.08 -74.13
N SER A 105 -31.32 39.97 -74.02
CA SER A 105 -31.17 41.42 -73.84
C SER A 105 -31.12 41.83 -72.37
N ALA A 106 -31.48 40.93 -71.45
CA ALA A 106 -31.17 41.10 -70.04
C ALA A 106 -29.65 41.27 -69.93
N HIS A 107 -29.21 42.49 -69.62
CA HIS A 107 -27.79 42.81 -69.60
C HIS A 107 -27.07 41.83 -68.66
N SER A 108 -26.08 41.13 -69.19
CA SER A 108 -25.20 40.28 -68.40
C SER A 108 -24.71 41.03 -67.17
N GLU A 109 -24.39 42.31 -67.33
CA GLU A 109 -23.93 43.23 -66.31
C GLU A 109 -24.87 43.34 -65.10
N ASP A 110 -26.19 43.37 -65.31
CA ASP A 110 -27.17 43.50 -64.22
C ASP A 110 -27.30 42.21 -63.40
N VAL A 111 -27.25 41.06 -64.07
CA VAL A 111 -27.22 39.74 -63.42
C VAL A 111 -25.91 39.57 -62.64
N HIS A 112 -24.78 40.00 -63.21
CA HIS A 112 -23.49 40.01 -62.52
C HIS A 112 -23.51 40.94 -61.31
N TYR A 113 -24.10 42.13 -61.43
CA TYR A 113 -24.24 43.07 -60.32
C TYR A 113 -25.09 42.49 -59.18
N LEU A 114 -26.23 41.87 -59.50
CA LEU A 114 -27.10 41.23 -58.51
C LEU A 114 -26.39 40.05 -57.81
N LEU A 115 -25.62 39.25 -58.55
CA LEU A 115 -24.84 38.15 -58.01
C LEU A 115 -23.74 38.66 -57.06
N VAL A 116 -22.98 39.68 -57.47
CA VAL A 116 -21.94 40.31 -56.65
C VAL A 116 -22.53 40.90 -55.39
N HIS A 117 -23.63 41.66 -55.49
CA HIS A 117 -24.30 42.25 -54.33
C HIS A 117 -24.84 41.17 -53.37
N SER A 118 -25.40 40.07 -53.90
CA SER A 118 -25.89 38.95 -53.09
C SER A 118 -24.75 38.22 -52.37
N LEU A 119 -23.61 38.04 -53.03
CA LEU A 119 -22.40 37.48 -52.44
C LEU A 119 -21.85 38.38 -51.33
N MET A 120 -21.68 39.68 -51.60
CA MET A 120 -21.22 40.65 -50.62
C MET A 120 -22.13 40.70 -49.38
N ARG A 121 -23.45 40.63 -49.57
CA ARG A 121 -24.41 40.62 -48.47
C ARG A 121 -24.28 39.36 -47.62
N LYS A 122 -24.11 38.19 -48.24
CA LYS A 122 -23.89 36.91 -47.54
C LYS A 122 -22.58 36.94 -46.73
N ASP A 123 -21.50 37.42 -47.32
CA ASP A 123 -20.19 37.51 -46.67
C ASP A 123 -20.21 38.53 -45.51
N LEU A 124 -20.88 39.66 -45.67
CA LEU A 124 -21.06 40.65 -44.61
C LEU A 124 -21.83 40.07 -43.42
N ALA A 125 -22.89 39.29 -43.67
CA ALA A 125 -23.64 38.63 -42.61
C ALA A 125 -22.78 37.59 -41.87
N ALA A 126 -22.00 36.79 -42.61
CA ALA A 126 -21.08 35.82 -42.02
C ALA A 126 -19.99 36.50 -41.18
N LEU A 127 -19.42 37.61 -41.65
CA LEU A 127 -18.44 38.40 -40.90
C LEU A 127 -19.02 39.00 -39.61
N ARG A 128 -20.25 39.52 -39.64
CA ARG A 128 -20.93 40.01 -38.44
C ARG A 128 -21.17 38.89 -37.42
N ALA A 129 -21.61 37.72 -37.88
CA ALA A 129 -21.82 36.57 -37.00
C ALA A 129 -20.51 36.10 -36.34
N LYS A 130 -19.41 36.05 -37.11
CA LYS A 130 -18.07 35.75 -36.59
C LYS A 130 -17.62 36.78 -35.55
N SER A 131 -17.76 38.07 -35.85
CA SER A 131 -17.40 39.14 -34.90
C SER A 131 -18.15 39.03 -33.57
N ILE A 132 -19.43 38.65 -33.58
CA ILE A 132 -20.22 38.46 -32.35
C ILE A 132 -19.72 37.23 -31.58
N ALA A 133 -19.42 36.14 -32.27
CA ALA A 133 -18.88 34.93 -31.66
C ALA A 133 -17.51 35.20 -31.00
N ASP A 134 -16.61 35.86 -31.71
CA ASP A 134 -15.28 36.23 -31.22
C ASP A 134 -15.38 37.17 -30.00
N GLU A 135 -16.33 38.10 -29.99
CA GLU A 135 -16.58 38.97 -28.84
C GLU A 135 -17.04 38.18 -27.61
N ALA A 136 -17.93 37.21 -27.80
CA ALA A 136 -18.41 36.34 -26.72
C ALA A 136 -17.28 35.44 -26.18
N GLU A 137 -16.46 34.86 -27.06
CA GLU A 137 -15.30 34.07 -26.70
C GLU A 137 -14.28 34.91 -25.91
N MET A 138 -13.97 36.11 -26.39
CA MET A 138 -13.08 37.06 -25.71
C MET A 138 -13.56 37.39 -24.30
N LYS A 139 -14.88 37.59 -24.10
CA LYS A 139 -15.47 37.80 -22.76
C LYS A 139 -15.34 36.56 -21.87
N ASN A 140 -15.51 35.36 -22.43
CA ASN A 140 -15.32 34.12 -21.70
C ASN A 140 -13.86 33.95 -21.24
N ILE A 141 -12.91 34.12 -22.16
CA ILE A 141 -11.46 34.05 -21.89
C ILE A 141 -11.08 35.04 -20.79
N LYS A 142 -11.55 36.29 -20.86
CA LYS A 142 -11.29 37.30 -19.82
C LYS A 142 -11.75 36.85 -18.43
N ARG A 143 -12.93 36.23 -18.32
CA ARG A 143 -13.42 35.69 -17.04
C ARG A 143 -12.56 34.51 -16.56
N ALA A 144 -12.19 33.60 -17.46
CA ALA A 144 -11.34 32.46 -17.15
C ALA A 144 -9.96 32.93 -16.62
N VAL A 145 -9.34 33.91 -17.28
CA VAL A 145 -8.06 34.51 -16.85
C VAL A 145 -8.19 35.16 -15.47
N ALA A 146 -9.27 35.90 -15.21
CA ALA A 146 -9.48 36.51 -13.90
C ALA A 146 -9.63 35.47 -12.78
N LYS A 147 -10.36 34.39 -13.03
CA LYS A 147 -10.51 33.27 -12.09
C LYS A 147 -9.18 32.58 -11.81
N LEU A 148 -8.45 32.19 -12.87
CA LEU A 148 -7.14 31.56 -12.74
C LEU A 148 -6.12 32.46 -12.03
N THR A 149 -6.22 33.77 -12.22
CA THR A 149 -5.36 34.73 -11.50
C THR A 149 -5.65 34.75 -10.00
N TRP A 150 -6.92 34.63 -9.61
CA TRP A 150 -7.31 34.50 -8.21
C TRP A 150 -6.85 33.16 -7.62
N ASP A 151 -7.17 32.06 -8.29
CA ASP A 151 -6.78 30.71 -7.85
C ASP A 151 -5.24 30.60 -7.70
N ARG A 152 -4.47 31.21 -8.61
CA ARG A 152 -3.00 31.29 -8.51
C ARG A 152 -2.54 32.04 -7.26
N LYS A 153 -3.18 33.15 -6.90
CA LYS A 153 -2.82 33.95 -5.72
C LYS A 153 -3.14 33.20 -4.44
N ASP A 154 -4.33 32.60 -4.38
CA ASP A 154 -4.77 31.78 -3.25
C ASP A 154 -3.84 30.57 -3.05
N GLY A 155 -3.53 29.85 -4.12
CA GLY A 155 -2.58 28.74 -4.08
C GLY A 155 -1.16 29.15 -3.66
N LEU A 156 -0.74 30.39 -3.94
CA LEU A 156 0.56 30.90 -3.49
C LEU A 156 0.57 31.15 -1.97
N VAL A 157 -0.53 31.62 -1.39
CA VAL A 157 -0.69 31.81 0.06
C VAL A 157 -0.67 30.46 0.78
N GLU A 158 -1.42 29.48 0.29
CA GLU A 158 -1.41 28.13 0.87
C GLU A 158 -0.05 27.44 0.73
N LEU A 159 0.66 27.66 -0.39
CA LEU A 159 2.02 27.16 -0.58
C LEU A 159 2.98 27.74 0.48
N ASP A 160 2.91 29.05 0.73
CA ASP A 160 3.75 29.68 1.75
C ASP A 160 3.42 29.16 3.15
N LYS A 161 2.14 28.97 3.48
CA LYS A 161 1.71 28.35 4.75
C LYS A 161 2.29 26.94 4.92
N VAL A 162 2.12 26.06 3.92
CA VAL A 162 2.66 24.70 3.94
C VAL A 162 4.19 24.71 4.07
N LYS A 163 4.86 25.67 3.43
CA LYS A 163 6.32 25.82 3.56
C LYS A 163 6.75 26.18 4.99
N PHE A 164 6.00 27.01 5.70
CA PHE A 164 6.28 27.29 7.11
C PHE A 164 5.98 26.09 8.01
N GLU A 165 4.86 25.42 7.81
CA GLU A 165 4.51 24.19 8.55
C GLU A 165 5.56 23.10 8.34
N LEU A 166 6.04 22.90 7.12
CA LEU A 166 7.08 21.91 6.80
C LEU A 166 8.39 22.19 7.56
N LYS A 167 8.80 23.46 7.66
CA LYS A 167 9.99 23.84 8.44
C LYS A 167 9.82 23.53 9.92
N ALA A 168 8.68 23.87 10.50
CA ALA A 168 8.40 23.55 11.90
C ALA A 168 8.43 22.03 12.16
N ARG A 169 7.88 21.24 11.22
CA ARG A 169 7.91 19.77 11.29
C ARG A 169 9.32 19.19 11.12
N ASP A 170 10.20 19.83 10.35
CA ASP A 170 11.60 19.41 10.21
C ASP A 170 12.37 19.57 11.53
N ASP A 171 12.15 20.69 12.23
CA ASP A 171 12.71 20.93 13.57
C ASP A 171 12.18 19.91 14.60
N ASP A 172 10.87 19.63 14.58
CA ASP A 172 10.26 18.58 15.43
C ASP A 172 10.89 17.20 15.18
N VAL A 173 11.08 16.83 13.91
CA VAL A 173 11.68 15.54 13.51
C VAL A 173 13.12 15.46 14.00
N LYS A 174 13.89 16.54 13.85
CA LYS A 174 15.26 16.61 14.36
C LYS A 174 15.30 16.38 15.87
N ALA A 175 14.46 17.07 16.64
CA ALA A 175 14.39 16.90 18.09
C ALA A 175 13.98 15.48 18.49
N ALA A 176 13.03 14.87 17.77
CA ALA A 176 12.60 13.50 18.01
C ALA A 176 13.71 12.47 17.75
N VAL A 177 14.53 12.69 16.72
CA VAL A 177 15.69 11.84 16.41
C VAL A 177 16.74 11.94 17.51
N GLU A 178 17.08 13.15 17.96
CA GLU A 178 18.04 13.35 19.06
C GLU A 178 17.57 12.67 20.36
N ALA A 179 16.26 12.78 20.68
CA ALA A 179 15.67 12.10 21.84
C ALA A 179 15.74 10.57 21.72
N LYS A 180 15.46 10.03 20.52
CA LYS A 180 15.57 8.59 20.25
C LYS A 180 17.03 8.12 20.40
N ASP A 181 18.00 8.86 19.89
CA ASP A 181 19.41 8.49 19.97
C ASP A 181 19.91 8.45 21.41
N LYS A 182 19.44 9.39 22.25
CA LYS A 182 19.68 9.35 23.70
C LYS A 182 19.09 8.10 24.36
N ILE A 183 17.82 7.79 24.09
CA ILE A 183 17.17 6.57 24.62
C ILE A 183 17.92 5.31 24.17
N MET A 184 18.39 5.28 22.93
CA MET A 184 19.18 4.16 22.41
C MET A 184 20.53 4.03 23.12
N ALA A 185 21.19 5.14 23.45
CA ALA A 185 22.42 5.12 24.24
C ALA A 185 22.17 4.59 25.66
N ASP A 186 21.11 5.07 26.33
CA ASP A 186 20.72 4.62 27.67
C ASP A 186 20.37 3.11 27.67
N LEU A 187 19.66 2.63 26.66
CA LEU A 187 19.34 1.21 26.50
C LEU A 187 20.60 0.36 26.34
N LYS A 188 21.55 0.78 25.51
CA LYS A 188 22.83 0.07 25.34
C LYS A 188 23.59 -0.02 26.67
N HIS A 189 23.63 1.06 27.44
CA HIS A 189 24.25 1.06 28.76
C HIS A 189 23.55 0.09 29.72
N LEU A 190 22.22 0.12 29.79
CA LEU A 190 21.43 -0.78 30.64
C LEU A 190 21.65 -2.25 30.27
N VAL A 191 21.68 -2.57 28.97
CA VAL A 191 21.98 -3.93 28.49
C VAL A 191 23.37 -4.37 28.98
N GLY A 192 24.38 -3.50 28.87
CA GLY A 192 25.72 -3.79 29.40
C GLY A 192 25.73 -4.02 30.92
N GLN A 193 24.96 -3.25 31.69
CA GLN A 193 24.82 -3.46 33.14
C GLN A 193 24.16 -4.82 33.46
N ILE A 194 23.09 -5.18 32.75
CA ILE A 194 22.39 -6.45 32.94
C ILE A 194 23.32 -7.63 32.62
N GLU A 195 24.08 -7.53 31.53
CA GLU A 195 25.07 -8.55 31.16
C GLU A 195 26.15 -8.69 32.24
N GLY A 196 26.67 -7.57 32.76
CA GLY A 196 27.65 -7.57 33.86
C GLY A 196 27.11 -8.18 35.15
N VAL A 197 25.92 -7.76 35.60
CA VAL A 197 25.26 -8.30 36.81
C VAL A 197 24.97 -9.78 36.65
N LYS A 198 24.51 -10.21 35.48
CA LYS A 198 24.28 -11.63 35.17
C LYS A 198 25.58 -12.43 35.25
N ALA A 199 26.66 -11.94 34.64
CA ALA A 199 27.96 -12.61 34.68
C ALA A 199 28.48 -12.73 36.12
N ALA A 200 28.38 -11.65 36.90
CA ALA A 200 28.75 -11.64 38.32
C ALA A 200 27.94 -12.65 39.13
N ALA A 201 26.61 -12.62 39.03
CA ALA A 201 25.72 -13.54 39.75
C ALA A 201 25.98 -15.02 39.37
N VAL A 202 26.25 -15.32 38.10
CA VAL A 202 26.61 -16.68 37.66
C VAL A 202 27.96 -17.09 38.24
N SER A 203 28.94 -16.18 38.28
CA SER A 203 30.25 -16.45 38.87
C SER A 203 30.15 -16.69 40.39
N GLU A 204 29.42 -15.84 41.10
CA GLU A 204 29.15 -15.98 42.53
C GLU A 204 28.43 -17.29 42.84
N PHE A 205 27.41 -17.65 42.05
CA PHE A 205 26.72 -18.94 42.20
C PHE A 205 27.68 -20.12 42.00
N ARG A 206 28.53 -20.09 40.97
CA ARG A 206 29.53 -21.14 40.72
C ARG A 206 30.59 -21.23 41.81
N ALA A 207 30.92 -20.12 42.46
CA ALA A 207 31.82 -20.08 43.60
C ALA A 207 31.12 -20.45 44.94
N SER A 208 29.79 -20.51 44.95
CA SER A 208 29.03 -20.78 46.16
C SER A 208 29.15 -22.23 46.60
N GLU A 209 29.12 -22.43 47.91
CA GLU A 209 29.12 -23.74 48.55
C GLU A 209 27.92 -24.61 48.10
N ALA A 210 26.77 -23.98 47.85
CA ALA A 210 25.56 -24.65 47.40
C ALA A 210 25.74 -25.30 46.01
N PHE A 211 26.48 -24.66 45.11
CA PHE A 211 26.79 -25.24 43.80
C PHE A 211 27.66 -26.49 43.94
N ASP A 212 28.70 -26.44 44.77
CA ASP A 212 29.55 -27.60 45.07
C ASP A 212 28.77 -28.72 45.76
N ASP A 213 27.87 -28.39 46.69
CA ASP A 213 27.02 -29.37 47.37
C ASP A 213 26.04 -30.07 46.44
N ILE A 214 25.37 -29.30 45.57
CA ILE A 214 24.46 -29.85 44.58
C ILE A 214 25.23 -30.79 43.64
N ASN A 215 26.38 -30.34 43.12
CA ASN A 215 27.21 -31.16 42.25
C ASN A 215 27.71 -32.43 42.94
N THR A 216 28.14 -32.33 44.20
CA THR A 216 28.61 -33.48 44.98
C THR A 216 27.49 -34.49 45.20
N ARG A 217 26.29 -34.04 45.53
CA ARG A 217 25.11 -34.91 45.70
C ARG A 217 24.72 -35.61 44.40
N TYR A 218 24.67 -34.88 43.28
CA TYR A 218 24.39 -35.49 41.97
C TYR A 218 25.46 -36.52 41.58
N PHE A 219 26.74 -36.24 41.83
CA PHE A 219 27.82 -37.19 41.57
C PHE A 219 27.67 -38.47 42.42
N LEU A 220 27.46 -38.34 43.73
CA LEU A 220 27.28 -39.49 44.62
C LEU A 220 26.05 -40.32 44.24
N SER A 221 24.93 -39.67 43.94
CA SER A 221 23.71 -40.35 43.52
C SER A 221 23.90 -41.09 42.19
N GLY A 222 24.57 -40.48 41.21
CA GLY A 222 24.90 -41.12 39.94
C GLY A 222 25.87 -42.30 40.11
N PHE A 223 26.87 -42.15 40.96
CA PHE A 223 27.83 -43.20 41.28
C PHE A 223 27.17 -44.40 41.96
N GLU A 224 26.28 -44.16 42.93
CA GLU A 224 25.50 -45.21 43.59
C GLU A 224 24.59 -45.95 42.60
N ALA A 225 23.90 -45.23 41.72
CA ALA A 225 23.06 -45.83 40.69
C ALA A 225 23.88 -46.73 39.74
N PHE A 226 25.04 -46.26 39.31
CA PHE A 226 25.99 -47.06 38.52
C PHE A 226 26.42 -48.33 39.24
N ARG A 227 26.81 -48.23 40.52
CA ARG A 227 27.28 -49.36 41.32
C ARG A 227 26.22 -50.46 41.42
N LYS A 228 24.97 -50.08 41.65
CA LYS A 228 23.83 -51.02 41.69
C LYS A 228 23.63 -51.71 40.36
N GLN A 229 23.62 -50.95 39.26
CA GLN A 229 23.47 -51.51 37.92
C GLN A 229 24.62 -52.47 37.58
N ALA A 230 25.86 -52.15 37.93
CA ALA A 230 27.00 -53.04 37.69
C ALA A 230 26.91 -54.35 38.49
N ALA A 231 26.49 -54.27 39.76
CA ALA A 231 26.30 -55.45 40.60
C ALA A 231 25.20 -56.40 40.06
N GLU A 232 24.17 -55.86 39.39
CA GLU A 232 23.14 -56.67 38.74
C GLU A 232 23.67 -57.43 37.50
N HIS A 233 24.61 -56.84 36.76
CA HIS A 233 25.17 -57.45 35.54
C HIS A 233 26.36 -58.37 35.79
N PHE A 234 27.11 -58.16 36.88
CA PHE A 234 28.33 -58.88 37.18
C PHE A 234 28.25 -59.48 38.59
N LEU A 235 27.51 -60.59 38.70
CA LEU A 235 27.14 -61.24 39.96
C LEU A 235 28.36 -61.76 40.76
N ASP A 236 29.46 -62.06 40.08
CA ASP A 236 30.68 -62.62 40.68
C ASP A 236 31.63 -61.54 41.22
N LEU A 237 31.34 -60.26 40.95
CA LEU A 237 32.15 -59.13 41.37
C LEU A 237 31.44 -58.30 42.44
N ASP A 238 32.14 -58.05 43.53
CA ASP A 238 31.67 -57.14 44.56
C ASP A 238 32.03 -55.70 44.20
N PHE A 239 31.02 -54.89 43.86
CA PHE A 239 31.23 -53.47 43.57
C PHE A 239 31.19 -52.59 44.81
N SER A 240 30.85 -53.11 46.00
CA SER A 240 30.85 -52.36 47.25
C SER A 240 32.25 -51.91 47.67
N ILE A 241 33.29 -52.60 47.16
CA ILE A 241 34.70 -52.22 47.32
C ILE A 241 35.02 -50.86 46.67
N PHE A 242 34.25 -50.44 45.66
CA PHE A 242 34.46 -49.17 44.98
C PHE A 242 33.75 -48.05 45.73
N GLN A 243 34.54 -47.28 46.48
CA GLN A 243 34.07 -46.07 47.14
C GLN A 243 34.25 -44.84 46.24
N PRO A 244 33.40 -43.81 46.40
CA PRO A 244 33.65 -42.50 45.79
C PRO A 244 35.02 -41.98 46.25
N TYR A 245 35.81 -41.52 45.28
CA TYR A 245 37.21 -41.07 45.43
C TYR A 245 37.52 -40.37 46.77
N ASP A 246 38.35 -40.99 47.63
CA ASP A 246 38.93 -40.37 48.84
C ASP A 246 40.42 -40.07 48.57
N ASP A 247 40.77 -38.79 48.50
CA ASP A 247 42.11 -38.32 48.07
C ASP A 247 43.17 -38.47 49.18
N LYS A 248 43.00 -39.46 50.06
CA LYS A 248 43.88 -39.76 51.18
C LYS A 248 44.93 -40.83 50.86
N ASP A 249 44.83 -41.51 49.73
CA ASP A 249 45.70 -42.65 49.44
C ASP A 249 46.80 -42.41 48.39
N LEU A 250 46.96 -41.21 47.82
CA LEU A 250 48.07 -40.92 46.89
C LEU A 250 48.62 -39.48 47.02
N VAL A 251 49.37 -39.22 48.08
CA VAL A 251 50.54 -38.33 47.99
C VAL A 251 51.75 -39.22 48.21
N VAL A 252 52.26 -39.81 47.13
CA VAL A 252 53.69 -40.11 47.08
C VAL A 252 54.37 -38.75 46.96
N ASP A 253 55.11 -38.40 48.01
CA ASP A 253 56.04 -37.28 48.01
C ASP A 253 57.09 -37.51 46.91
N GLY A 254 56.76 -37.06 45.71
CA GLY A 254 57.69 -36.93 44.59
C GLY A 254 58.49 -35.65 44.77
N GLY A 255 59.39 -35.65 45.73
CA GLY A 255 60.40 -34.62 45.85
C GLY A 255 61.29 -34.56 44.61
N GLN A 256 61.70 -33.32 44.30
CA GLN A 256 62.85 -32.91 43.49
C GLN A 256 62.58 -32.51 42.03
N GLY A 257 62.83 -31.22 41.73
CA GLY A 257 63.06 -30.76 40.35
C GLY A 257 62.75 -29.29 40.07
N ASP A 258 63.60 -28.41 40.57
CA ASP A 258 63.98 -27.07 40.06
C ASP A 258 62.94 -25.99 39.70
N GLN A 259 63.04 -24.96 40.54
CA GLN A 259 62.87 -23.54 40.28
C GLN A 259 63.65 -23.10 39.02
N ILE A 260 62.94 -22.61 38.01
CA ILE A 260 63.48 -21.68 37.01
C ILE A 260 62.54 -20.47 37.01
N ASP A 261 63.01 -19.40 37.66
CA ASP A 261 62.69 -18.04 37.29
C ASP A 261 63.05 -17.86 35.82
N ASP A 262 62.13 -17.33 35.02
CA ASP A 262 62.54 -16.46 33.93
C ASP A 262 61.57 -15.30 33.80
N ASP A 263 62.16 -14.14 34.03
CA ASP A 263 61.62 -12.80 33.93
C ASP A 263 61.64 -12.36 32.45
N ASP A 264 60.82 -11.37 32.12
CA ASP A 264 60.92 -10.51 30.93
C ASP A 264 60.80 -11.12 29.50
N ALA A 265 59.74 -10.70 28.79
CA ALA A 265 59.90 -9.75 27.67
C ALA A 265 58.53 -9.30 27.13
N ALA A 266 58.23 -8.03 27.36
CA ALA A 266 57.31 -7.27 26.54
C ALA A 266 57.75 -7.29 25.06
N SER A 267 56.80 -7.47 24.14
CA SER A 267 56.96 -7.05 22.75
C SER A 267 55.64 -6.65 22.12
N LYS A 268 55.59 -5.34 21.83
CA LYS A 268 54.89 -4.58 20.77
C LYS A 268 53.51 -5.01 20.31
#